data_AF-A0A357WV58-F1
#
_entry.id   AF-A0A357WV58-F1
#
_cell.length_a   1.000
_cell.length_b   1.000
_cell.length_c   1.000
_cell.angle_alpha   90.00
_cell.angle_beta   90.00
_cell.angle_gamma   90.00
#
_symmetry.space_group_name_H-M   'P 1'
#
loop_
_entity.id
_entity.type
_entity.pdbx_description
1 polymer ?
#
loop_
_entity_poly.entity_id
_entity_poly.type
_entity_poly.pdbx_seq_one_letter_code
_entity_poly.pdbx_strand_id
1 'polypeptide(L)'
;YHDSILAAIVKERRPEETERGLMKYYPKNDTVNQKVQSFFFTVEQIGSKLMGVAECRIQGSLSDSELEQLKDYVSGQASDGFGEGFEQHPIKTGNGEIYVSLWSSDKNWSIMTPDELAQSQQMGGMQLG
;
A
#
# COMPACT_ATOMS: atom_id res chain seq x y z
N TYR A 1 -11.76 -13.56 4.76
CA TYR A 1 -10.37 -13.09 4.96
C TYR A 1 -10.25 -11.58 4.86
N HIS A 2 -10.91 -10.92 3.89
CA HIS A 2 -10.90 -9.46 3.76
C HIS A 2 -11.10 -8.73 5.10
N ASP A 3 -12.24 -8.91 5.79
CA ASP A 3 -12.51 -8.19 7.05
C ASP A 3 -11.46 -8.45 8.15
N SER A 4 -10.95 -9.68 8.23
CA SER A 4 -9.92 -10.04 9.21
C SER A 4 -8.58 -9.37 8.91
N ILE A 5 -8.20 -9.29 7.63
CA ILE A 5 -6.97 -8.61 7.19
C ILE A 5 -7.09 -7.11 7.37
N LEU A 6 -8.23 -6.52 6.98
CA LEU A 6 -8.50 -5.11 7.20
C LEU A 6 -8.45 -4.75 8.70
N ALA A 7 -9.10 -5.53 9.55
CA ALA A 7 -9.07 -5.32 10.99
C ALA A 7 -7.65 -5.43 11.57
N ALA A 8 -6.84 -6.36 11.06
CA ALA A 8 -5.45 -6.50 11.47
C ALA A 8 -4.61 -5.28 11.04
N ILE A 9 -4.77 -4.79 9.80
CA ILE A 9 -4.09 -3.58 9.32
C ILE A 9 -4.46 -2.37 10.20
N VAL A 10 -5.75 -2.20 10.51
CA VAL A 10 -6.21 -1.10 11.37
C VAL A 10 -5.62 -1.21 12.78
N LYS A 11 -5.48 -2.43 13.31
CA LYS A 11 -4.89 -2.68 14.63
C LYS A 11 -3.40 -2.37 14.69
N GLU A 12 -2.66 -2.54 13.59
CA GLU A 12 -1.22 -2.25 13.53
C GLU A 12 -0.92 -0.75 13.58
N ARG A 13 -1.88 0.09 13.19
CA ARG A 13 -1.72 1.55 13.19
C ARG A 13 -1.43 2.10 14.58
N ARG A 14 -0.60 3.13 14.63
CA ARG A 14 -0.26 3.84 15.87
C ARG A 14 -1.20 5.02 16.11
N PRO A 15 -1.54 5.34 17.38
CA PRO A 15 -2.43 6.48 17.68
C PRO A 15 -1.96 7.80 17.07
N GLU A 16 -0.65 8.04 17.04
CA GLU A 16 -0.04 9.24 16.49
C GLU A 16 -0.13 9.38 14.95
N GLU A 17 -0.53 8.31 14.26
CA GLU A 17 -0.75 8.26 12.81
C GLU A 17 -2.17 8.70 12.41
N THR A 18 -3.05 9.02 13.37
CA THR A 18 -4.49 9.28 13.09
C THR A 18 -4.74 10.36 12.02
N GLU A 19 -3.94 11.42 11.97
CA GLU A 19 -4.15 12.53 11.02
C GLU A 19 -3.42 12.34 9.68
N ARG A 20 -2.12 12.00 9.73
CA ARG A 20 -1.26 11.93 8.54
C ARG A 20 -0.96 10.51 8.07
N GLY A 21 -1.36 9.50 8.82
CA GLY A 21 -0.94 8.13 8.60
C GLY A 21 0.59 8.01 8.61
N LEU A 22 1.10 7.21 7.69
CA LEU A 22 2.53 7.01 7.51
C LEU A 22 3.24 8.25 6.98
N MET A 23 2.55 9.23 6.37
CA MET A 23 3.17 10.53 6.02
C MET A 23 3.70 11.29 7.24
N LYS A 24 3.31 10.89 8.46
CA LYS A 24 3.94 11.39 9.69
C LYS A 24 5.46 11.17 9.71
N TYR A 25 5.91 10.03 9.18
CA TYR A 25 7.31 9.62 9.19
C TYR A 25 8.04 9.96 7.89
N TYR A 26 7.38 10.70 6.98
CA TYR A 26 7.98 11.11 5.72
C TYR A 26 9.18 12.03 5.99
N PRO A 27 10.39 11.70 5.50
CA PRO A 27 11.62 12.34 5.99
C PRO A 27 11.91 13.69 5.35
N LYS A 28 11.31 14.00 4.19
CA LYS A 28 11.62 15.22 3.43
C LYS A 28 10.59 16.32 3.69
N ASN A 29 11.05 17.57 3.82
CA ASN A 29 10.18 18.74 3.83
C ASN A 29 10.07 19.34 2.42
N ASP A 30 9.33 18.66 1.55
CA ASP A 30 9.17 19.02 0.13
C ASP A 30 7.69 19.10 -0.28
N THR A 31 7.46 19.27 -1.58
CA THR A 31 6.11 19.39 -2.13
C THR A 31 5.30 18.10 -2.01
N VAL A 32 5.93 16.92 -1.98
CA VAL A 32 5.24 15.65 -1.69
C VAL A 32 4.70 15.66 -0.27
N ASN A 33 5.52 16.06 0.72
CA ASN A 33 5.08 16.19 2.11
C ASN A 33 3.95 17.22 2.29
N GLN A 34 3.92 18.27 1.48
CA GLN A 34 2.87 19.30 1.53
C GLN A 34 1.58 18.86 0.86
N LYS A 35 1.66 18.16 -0.28
CA LYS A 35 0.50 17.76 -1.08
C LYS A 35 -0.15 16.47 -0.56
N VAL A 36 0.64 15.49 -0.11
CA VAL A 36 0.12 14.23 0.42
C VAL A 36 -0.24 14.42 1.89
N GLN A 37 -1.53 14.63 2.13
CA GLN A 37 -2.10 14.91 3.44
C GLN A 37 -2.00 13.68 4.34
N SER A 38 -2.32 12.50 3.81
CA SER A 38 -2.23 11.23 4.52
C SER A 38 -1.93 10.06 3.60
N PHE A 39 -1.34 9.01 4.17
CA PHE A 39 -1.14 7.71 3.54
C PHE A 39 -1.37 6.60 4.58
N PHE A 40 -2.26 5.67 4.30
CA PHE A 40 -2.47 4.46 5.10
C PHE A 40 -2.46 3.21 4.22
N PHE A 41 -1.97 2.09 4.74
CA PHE A 41 -2.26 0.81 4.15
C PHE A 41 -3.70 0.37 4.47
N THR A 42 -4.30 -0.29 3.50
CA THR A 42 -5.61 -0.95 3.56
C THR A 42 -5.62 -2.14 2.60
N VAL A 43 -6.76 -2.80 2.46
CA VAL A 43 -6.98 -3.85 1.45
C VAL A 43 -8.27 -3.58 0.70
N GLU A 44 -8.29 -3.92 -0.58
CA GLU A 44 -9.50 -3.85 -1.41
C GLU A 44 -9.63 -5.07 -2.32
N GLN A 45 -10.88 -5.42 -2.62
CA GLN A 45 -11.19 -6.46 -3.60
C GLN A 45 -11.18 -5.86 -5.00
N ILE A 46 -10.17 -6.19 -5.80
CA ILE A 46 -10.03 -5.73 -7.19
C ILE A 46 -10.19 -6.95 -8.12
N GLY A 47 -11.35 -7.04 -8.75
CA GLY A 47 -11.74 -8.23 -9.51
C GLY A 47 -11.82 -9.47 -8.60
N SER A 48 -11.11 -10.54 -8.97
CA SER A 48 -11.05 -11.77 -8.17
C SER A 48 -9.94 -11.80 -7.11
N LYS A 49 -9.12 -10.73 -7.00
CA LYS A 49 -7.99 -10.67 -6.07
C LYS A 49 -8.24 -9.67 -4.95
N LEU A 50 -7.84 -10.05 -3.74
CA LEU A 50 -7.68 -9.11 -2.63
C LEU A 50 -6.27 -8.50 -2.74
N MET A 51 -6.18 -7.16 -2.81
CA MET A 51 -4.93 -6.44 -2.99
C MET A 51 -4.64 -5.55 -1.79
N GLY A 52 -3.36 -5.44 -1.42
CA GLY A 52 -2.88 -4.38 -0.54
C GLY A 52 -2.94 -3.04 -1.26
N VAL A 53 -3.49 -2.03 -0.61
CA VAL A 53 -3.70 -0.69 -1.19
C VAL A 53 -3.05 0.36 -0.30
N ALA A 54 -2.35 1.29 -0.92
CA ALA A 54 -1.89 2.52 -0.30
C ALA A 54 -2.95 3.61 -0.52
N GLU A 55 -3.80 3.84 0.48
CA GLU A 55 -4.82 4.89 0.44
C GLU A 55 -4.18 6.23 0.75
N CYS A 56 -4.08 7.09 -0.27
CA CYS A 56 -3.47 8.41 -0.18
C CYS A 56 -4.51 9.51 -0.32
N ARG A 57 -4.52 10.47 0.61
CA ARG A 57 -5.27 11.73 0.46
C ARG A 57 -4.34 12.81 -0.06
N ILE A 58 -4.59 13.29 -1.27
CA ILE A 58 -3.72 14.26 -1.96
C ILE A 58 -4.47 15.58 -2.14
N GLN A 59 -3.79 16.69 -1.84
CA GLN A 59 -4.25 18.04 -2.14
C GLN A 59 -3.68 18.49 -3.49
N GLY A 60 -4.56 18.69 -4.48
CA GLY A 60 -4.17 19.00 -5.85
C GLY A 60 -3.67 17.76 -6.59
N SER A 61 -2.74 17.96 -7.53
CA SER A 61 -2.12 16.88 -8.30
C SER A 61 -0.63 16.74 -7.96
N LEU A 62 -0.14 15.50 -8.10
CA LEU A 62 1.29 15.22 -8.12
C LEU A 62 1.80 15.33 -9.56
N SER A 63 3.00 15.88 -9.75
CA SER A 63 3.76 15.65 -10.98
C SER A 63 4.24 14.19 -11.05
N ASP A 64 4.68 13.75 -12.22
CA ASP A 64 5.24 12.40 -12.38
C ASP A 64 6.40 12.15 -11.40
N SER A 65 7.29 13.12 -11.22
CA SER A 65 8.40 13.02 -10.26
C SER A 65 7.93 12.93 -8.80
N GLU A 66 6.86 13.64 -8.44
CA GLU A 66 6.27 13.60 -7.10
C GLU A 66 5.56 12.27 -6.85
N LEU A 67 4.89 11.73 -7.86
CA LEU A 67 4.24 10.42 -7.81
C LEU A 67 5.27 9.30 -7.65
N GLU A 68 6.34 9.29 -8.43
CA GLU A 68 7.40 8.29 -8.29
C GLU A 68 8.07 8.38 -6.91
N GLN A 69 8.32 9.59 -6.41
CA GLN A 69 8.85 9.77 -5.06
C GLN A 69 7.89 9.25 -3.97
N LEU A 70 6.57 9.42 -4.16
CA LEU A 70 5.57 8.85 -3.26
C LEU A 70 5.57 7.31 -3.33
N LYS A 71 5.62 6.73 -4.53
CA LYS A 71 5.67 5.27 -4.72
C LYS A 71 6.92 4.65 -4.08
N ASP A 72 8.08 5.27 -4.23
CA ASP A 72 9.31 4.83 -3.57
C ASP A 72 9.16 4.81 -2.04
N TYR A 73 8.53 5.86 -1.48
CA TYR A 73 8.26 5.92 -0.06
C TYR A 73 7.27 4.85 0.42
N VAL A 74 6.16 4.67 -0.32
CA VAL A 74 5.17 3.62 -0.04
C VAL A 74 5.80 2.23 -0.12
N SER A 75 6.67 2.01 -1.12
CA SER A 75 7.41 0.76 -1.30
C SER A 75 8.31 0.45 -0.10
N GLY A 76 9.08 1.45 0.38
CA GLY A 76 9.89 1.30 1.58
C GLY A 76 9.06 1.02 2.84
N GLN A 77 7.92 1.69 3.00
CA GLN A 77 7.00 1.41 4.10
C GLN A 77 6.35 0.02 4.02
N ALA A 78 6.22 -0.56 2.81
CA ALA A 78 5.70 -1.91 2.62
C ALA A 78 6.75 -2.98 2.93
N SER A 79 8.04 -2.74 2.62
CA SER A 79 9.11 -3.73 2.74
C SER A 79 9.75 -3.81 4.13
N ASP A 80 9.94 -2.66 4.75
CA ASP A 80 10.53 -2.47 6.08
C ASP A 80 9.40 -1.88 6.94
N GLY A 81 9.59 -0.75 7.63
CA GLY A 81 8.52 0.15 8.03
C GLY A 81 7.26 -0.51 8.61
N PHE A 82 6.10 -0.15 8.09
CA PHE A 82 4.82 -0.70 8.56
C PHE A 82 4.65 -2.16 8.15
N GLY A 83 5.05 -2.51 6.93
CA GLY A 83 4.81 -3.85 6.37
C GLY A 83 5.59 -4.95 7.09
N GLU A 84 6.84 -4.72 7.44
CA GLU A 84 7.65 -5.66 8.23
C GLU A 84 7.01 -5.91 9.60
N GLY A 85 6.61 -4.84 10.30
CA GLY A 85 5.93 -4.95 11.59
C GLY A 85 4.61 -5.72 11.46
N PHE A 86 3.82 -5.42 10.43
CA PHE A 86 2.55 -6.08 10.17
C PHE A 86 2.73 -7.58 9.88
N GLU A 87 3.73 -7.95 9.09
CA GLU A 87 4.01 -9.35 8.75
C GLU A 87 4.33 -10.20 9.98
N GLN A 88 4.95 -9.62 11.02
CA GLN A 88 5.29 -10.32 12.26
C GLN A 88 4.08 -10.61 13.17
N HIS A 89 2.90 -10.02 12.90
CA HIS A 89 1.70 -10.18 13.71
C HIS A 89 0.65 -11.09 13.04
N PRO A 90 0.66 -12.41 13.30
CA PRO A 90 -0.26 -13.34 12.66
C PRO A 90 -1.73 -13.06 12.97
N ILE A 91 -2.56 -13.21 11.94
CA ILE A 91 -4.01 -13.21 12.06
C ILE A 91 -4.46 -14.62 12.43
N LYS A 92 -4.99 -14.78 13.64
CA LYS A 92 -5.53 -16.06 14.11
C LYS A 92 -6.86 -16.36 13.44
N THR A 93 -6.97 -17.56 12.88
CA THR A 93 -8.19 -18.10 12.28
C THR A 93 -8.57 -19.41 12.94
N GLY A 94 -9.78 -19.91 12.69
CA GLY A 94 -10.21 -21.22 13.21
C GLY A 94 -9.35 -22.40 12.72
N ASN A 95 -8.61 -22.22 11.63
CA ASN A 95 -7.83 -23.28 10.97
C ASN A 95 -6.31 -23.06 11.03
N GLY A 96 -5.84 -22.08 11.81
CA GLY A 96 -4.41 -21.74 11.90
C GLY A 96 -4.16 -20.24 11.86
N GLU A 97 -2.94 -19.86 11.49
CA GLU A 97 -2.50 -18.47 11.44
C GLU A 97 -2.21 -18.03 10.00
N ILE A 98 -2.51 -16.77 9.71
CA ILE A 98 -2.21 -16.14 8.42
C ILE A 98 -1.22 -15.01 8.65
N TYR A 99 -0.12 -15.04 7.93
CA TYR A 99 0.88 -13.98 7.84
C TYR A 99 0.64 -13.25 6.53
N VAL A 100 0.56 -11.92 6.58
CA VAL A 100 0.27 -11.09 5.40
C VAL A 100 1.44 -10.16 5.18
N SER A 101 2.09 -10.31 4.02
CA SER A 101 3.10 -9.36 3.56
C SER A 101 2.48 -8.40 2.56
N LEU A 102 2.75 -7.11 2.72
CA LEU A 102 2.36 -6.05 1.77
C LEU A 102 3.40 -5.89 0.64
N TRP A 103 4.54 -6.58 0.76
CA TRP A 103 5.69 -6.48 -0.12
C TRP A 103 6.06 -7.85 -0.69
N SER A 104 6.79 -7.83 -1.81
CA SER A 104 7.39 -9.04 -2.39
C SER A 104 8.71 -8.71 -3.04
N SER A 105 9.67 -9.64 -2.95
CA SER A 105 10.93 -9.59 -3.67
C SER A 105 10.81 -10.00 -5.15
N ASP A 106 9.61 -10.35 -5.61
CA ASP A 106 9.34 -10.59 -7.04
C ASP A 106 9.65 -9.33 -7.85
N LYS A 107 10.37 -9.50 -8.96
CA LYS A 107 10.75 -8.39 -9.86
C LYS A 107 9.54 -7.69 -10.50
N ASN A 108 8.38 -8.36 -10.53
CA ASN A 108 7.13 -7.83 -11.06
C ASN A 108 6.27 -7.16 -9.99
N TRP A 109 6.69 -7.18 -8.72
CA TRP A 109 6.02 -6.45 -7.66
C TRP A 109 6.43 -4.98 -7.70
N SER A 110 5.45 -4.09 -7.70
CA SER A 110 5.65 -2.65 -7.59
C SER A 110 4.39 -1.98 -7.07
N ILE A 111 4.56 -0.75 -6.55
CA ILE A 111 3.43 0.13 -6.26
C ILE A 111 2.91 0.70 -7.58
N MET A 112 1.62 0.50 -7.84
CA MET A 112 0.93 0.98 -9.05
C MET A 112 -0.23 1.89 -8.67
N THR A 113 -0.45 2.92 -9.48
CA THR A 113 -1.71 3.66 -9.50
C THR A 113 -2.83 2.78 -10.09
N PRO A 114 -4.11 3.13 -9.87
CA PRO A 114 -5.22 2.43 -10.50
C PRO A 114 -5.12 2.37 -12.03
N ASP A 115 -4.66 3.45 -12.67
CA ASP A 115 -4.52 3.54 -14.12
C ASP A 115 -3.41 2.61 -14.64
N GLU A 116 -2.26 2.56 -13.95
CA GLU A 116 -1.16 1.64 -14.28
C GLU A 116 -1.57 0.18 -14.09
N LEU A 117 -2.30 -0.12 -13.00
CA LEU A 117 -2.83 -1.45 -12.76
C LEU A 117 -3.80 -1.85 -13.88
N ALA A 118 -4.71 -0.97 -14.28
CA ALA A 118 -5.65 -1.22 -15.38
C ALA A 118 -4.92 -1.46 -16.70
N GLN A 119 -3.90 -0.67 -17.02
CA GLN A 119 -3.09 -0.85 -18.23
C GLN A 119 -2.32 -2.18 -18.21
N SER A 120 -1.74 -2.57 -17.08
CA SER A 120 -1.01 -3.84 -16.95
C SER A 120 -1.94 -5.06 -17.15
N GLN A 121 -3.17 -4.99 -16.66
CA GLN A 121 -4.18 -6.04 -16.84
C GLN A 121 -4.66 -6.12 -18.29
N GLN A 122 -4.76 -5.00 -19.00
CA GLN A 122 -5.09 -4.99 -20.43
C GLN A 122 -3.97 -5.61 -21.28
N MET A 123 -2.71 -5.27 -21.01
CA MET A 123 -1.57 -5.82 -21.77
C MET A 123 -1.32 -7.31 -21.50
N GLY A 124 -1.57 -7.79 -20.27
CA GLY A 124 -1.51 -9.22 -19.94
C GLY A 124 -2.60 -10.06 -20.61
N GLY A 125 -3.62 -9.44 -21.19
CA GLY A 125 -4.72 -10.07 -21.92
C GLY A 125 -4.50 -10.23 -23.42
N MET A 126 -3.44 -9.65 -24.01
CA MET A 126 -3.10 -9.87 -25.42
C MET A 126 -2.38 -11.20 -25.60
N GLN A 127 -3.14 -12.29 -25.82
CA GLN A 127 -2.61 -13.48 -26.46
C GLN A 127 -2.42 -13.19 -27.96
N LEU A 128 -1.16 -13.08 -28.38
CA LEU A 128 -0.81 -13.20 -29.79
C LEU A 128 -1.11 -14.64 -30.21
N GLY A 129 -2.08 -14.80 -31.13
CA GLY A 129 -2.44 -16.08 -31.74
C GLY A 129 -1.39 -16.59 -32.73
#